data_AF-A0A061BE06-F1
#
_entry.id   AF-A0A061BE06-F1
#
_cell.length_a   1.000
_cell.length_b   1.000
_cell.length_c   1.000
_cell.angle_alpha   90.00
_cell.angle_beta   90.00
_cell.angle_gamma   90.00
#
_symmetry.space_group_name_H-M   'P 1'
#
loop_
_entity.id
_entity.type
_entity.pdbx_description
1 polymer ?
#
loop_
_entity_poly.entity_id
_entity_poly.type
_entity_poly.pdbx_seq_one_letter_code
_entity_poly.pdbx_strand_id
1 'polypeptide(L)'
;MNSLSPELVASWTAEQRRQASLAVFEDSSDLSFAVPACPARALPSLHPEAPPVYREELNELSFEGLEVVAGLDISFRDGSGDEGIAVLAVLSFPSLKPHRTLSRRVSLSSTPYIHSYLSFRESDIYIALLDELRATGGPEVQVLFVDGNGRWHPRQAGSAVAVGVKSGLPTVGIAKEYHPLHASASETPANPANDNSSRPAEFPSDYLSSQKSMRKACHALFQHRGDWTGLRPPEPGGDATPRPSANSSASSRREDDYWGAALLSSPSRSARNPIFVSPGHRLSLQTCVKLALACTGEGKVPEPVRQADLVGRELVRQTWPKQTAQKEGRP
;
A
#
# COMPACT_ATOMS: atom_id res chain seq x y z
N MET A 1 31.09 1.85 -6.66
CA MET A 1 30.07 1.82 -5.60
C MET A 1 30.09 3.18 -4.93
N ASN A 2 29.18 4.09 -5.32
CA ASN A 2 29.10 5.39 -4.67
C ASN A 2 28.63 5.16 -3.24
N SER A 3 29.48 5.44 -2.25
CA SER A 3 29.06 5.51 -0.86
C SER A 3 27.93 6.53 -0.78
N LEU A 4 26.74 6.10 -0.38
CA LEU A 4 25.61 7.00 -0.15
C LEU A 4 26.06 8.09 0.83
N SER A 5 25.92 9.36 0.44
CA SER A 5 26.32 10.47 1.31
C SER A 5 25.48 10.43 2.60
N PRO A 6 26.08 10.37 3.80
CA PRO A 6 25.35 10.47 5.06
C PRO A 6 24.47 11.72 5.12
N GLU A 7 24.89 12.81 4.48
CA GLU A 7 24.12 14.06 4.40
C GLU A 7 22.83 13.90 3.59
N LEU A 8 22.86 13.12 2.50
CA LEU A 8 21.66 12.83 1.70
C LEU A 8 20.64 12.06 2.53
N VAL A 9 21.08 11.02 3.24
CA VAL A 9 20.21 10.22 4.11
C VAL A 9 19.63 11.07 5.24
N ALA A 10 20.43 11.95 5.86
CA ALA A 10 19.98 12.86 6.90
C ALA A 10 18.91 13.84 6.37
N SER A 11 19.15 14.43 5.19
CA SER A 11 18.20 15.33 4.51
C SER A 11 16.88 14.62 4.19
N TRP A 12 16.94 13.44 3.59
CA TRP A 12 15.75 12.64 3.27
C TRP A 12 15.00 12.18 4.53
N THR A 13 15.72 11.85 5.59
CA THR A 13 15.11 11.51 6.89
C THR A 13 14.34 12.70 7.45
N ALA A 14 14.93 13.90 7.40
CA ALA A 14 14.28 15.12 7.86
C ALA A 14 13.01 15.42 7.04
N GLU A 15 13.06 15.27 5.73
CA GLU A 15 11.88 15.48 4.87
C GLU A 15 10.79 14.43 5.11
N GLN A 16 11.13 13.16 5.34
CA GLN A 16 10.13 12.14 5.70
C GLN A 16 9.47 12.45 7.05
N ARG A 17 10.22 12.92 8.05
CA ARG A 17 9.65 13.35 9.33
C ARG A 17 8.72 14.56 9.15
N ARG A 18 9.11 15.52 8.30
CA ARG A 18 8.26 16.66 7.95
C ARG A 18 6.95 16.19 7.30
N GLN A 19 7.02 15.33 6.29
CA GLN A 19 5.85 14.77 5.62
C GLN A 19 4.93 14.01 6.58
N ALA A 20 5.48 13.17 7.45
CA ALA A 20 4.70 12.46 8.47
C ALA A 20 3.97 13.43 9.41
N SER A 21 4.61 14.55 9.78
CA SER A 21 3.97 15.57 10.64
C SER A 21 2.87 16.38 9.96
N LEU A 22 2.88 16.45 8.62
CA LEU A 22 1.86 17.12 7.81
C LEU A 22 0.73 16.18 7.39
N ALA A 23 0.95 14.87 7.46
CA ALA A 23 -0.01 13.88 7.04
C ALA A 23 -1.19 13.79 8.02
N VAL A 24 -2.41 13.82 7.49
CA VAL A 24 -3.64 13.54 8.23
C VAL A 24 -4.05 12.09 7.98
N PHE A 25 -4.29 11.32 9.04
CA PHE A 25 -4.67 9.89 8.96
C PHE A 25 -6.10 9.63 9.43
N GLU A 26 -6.94 10.65 9.28
CA GLU A 26 -8.37 10.67 9.59
C GLU A 26 -9.11 11.26 8.40
N ASP A 27 -10.40 10.94 8.27
CA ASP A 27 -11.23 11.46 7.19
C ASP A 27 -11.42 12.97 7.37
N SER A 28 -10.91 13.75 6.40
CA SER A 28 -11.03 15.20 6.48
C SER A 28 -12.48 15.65 6.31
N SER A 29 -12.89 16.68 7.03
CA SER A 29 -14.28 17.18 7.00
C SER A 29 -14.69 17.78 5.66
N ASP A 30 -13.72 18.12 4.80
CA ASP A 30 -13.86 18.78 3.52
C ASP A 30 -13.58 17.83 2.33
N LEU A 31 -13.70 16.51 2.53
CA LEU A 31 -13.71 15.55 1.41
C LEU A 31 -14.83 15.89 0.43
N SER A 32 -14.56 15.76 -0.87
CA SER A 32 -15.53 16.02 -1.95
C SER A 32 -16.56 14.89 -2.14
N PHE A 33 -16.55 13.89 -1.26
CA PHE A 33 -17.45 12.74 -1.29
C PHE A 33 -17.76 12.29 0.14
N ALA A 34 -18.90 11.62 0.32
CA ALA A 34 -19.32 11.07 1.60
C ALA A 34 -18.66 9.71 1.86
N VAL A 35 -18.17 9.51 3.08
CA VAL A 35 -17.65 8.23 3.56
C VAL A 35 -18.81 7.41 4.17
N PRO A 36 -18.97 6.12 3.82
CA PRO A 36 -19.98 5.27 4.44
C PRO A 36 -19.76 5.17 5.97
N ALA A 37 -20.77 5.56 6.75
CA ALA A 37 -20.71 5.56 8.22
C ALA A 37 -20.76 4.15 8.86
N CYS A 38 -20.99 3.09 8.08
CA CYS A 38 -21.12 1.74 8.62
C CYS A 38 -19.79 1.25 9.24
N PRO A 39 -19.74 0.89 10.54
CA PRO A 39 -18.54 0.33 11.14
C PRO A 39 -18.31 -1.10 10.62
N ALA A 40 -17.04 -1.50 10.54
CA ALA A 40 -16.69 -2.86 10.17
C ALA A 40 -17.23 -3.84 11.23
N ARG A 41 -17.80 -4.97 10.81
CA ARG A 41 -18.28 -5.98 11.75
C ARG A 41 -17.09 -6.75 12.31
N ALA A 42 -16.86 -6.66 13.61
CA ALA A 42 -15.91 -7.53 14.31
C ALA A 42 -16.37 -8.99 14.23
N LEU A 43 -15.47 -9.89 13.84
CA LEU A 43 -15.74 -11.32 13.76
C LEU A 43 -15.32 -12.02 15.06
N PRO A 44 -15.99 -13.12 15.45
CA PRO A 44 -15.55 -13.95 16.56
C PRO A 44 -14.10 -14.42 16.36
N SER A 45 -13.29 -14.35 17.41
CA SER A 45 -11.90 -14.80 17.33
C SER A 45 -11.84 -16.31 17.06
N LEU A 46 -11.12 -16.69 15.99
CA LEU A 46 -10.83 -18.09 15.66
C LEU A 46 -9.62 -18.63 16.44
N HIS A 47 -8.74 -17.74 16.91
CA HIS A 47 -7.49 -18.07 17.60
C HIS A 47 -7.26 -17.04 18.73
N PRO A 48 -7.12 -17.46 20.00
CA PRO A 48 -6.97 -16.53 21.13
C PRO A 48 -5.83 -15.51 20.99
N GLU A 49 -4.71 -15.93 20.38
CA GLU A 49 -3.51 -15.10 20.17
C GLU A 49 -3.57 -14.24 18.89
N ALA A 50 -4.61 -14.40 18.06
CA ALA A 50 -4.73 -13.66 16.81
C ALA A 50 -5.23 -12.23 17.04
N PRO A 51 -4.85 -11.28 16.16
CA PRO A 51 -5.46 -9.96 16.15
C PRO A 51 -6.95 -10.05 15.80
N PRO A 52 -7.76 -9.05 16.21
CA PRO A 52 -9.17 -8.99 15.84
C PRO A 52 -9.32 -8.90 14.32
N VAL A 53 -10.28 -9.66 13.80
CA VAL A 53 -10.64 -9.68 12.38
C VAL A 53 -11.95 -8.93 12.20
N TYR A 54 -12.00 -8.10 11.17
CA TYR A 54 -13.15 -7.31 10.80
C TYR A 54 -13.64 -7.70 9.41
N ARG A 55 -14.93 -7.50 9.13
CA ARG A 55 -15.52 -7.63 7.79
C ARG A 55 -16.23 -6.35 7.38
N GLU A 56 -15.90 -5.87 6.19
CA GLU A 56 -16.69 -4.86 5.48
C GLU A 56 -17.72 -5.55 4.57
N GLU A 57 -18.97 -5.13 4.63
CA GLU A 57 -20.06 -5.67 3.80
C GLU A 57 -20.14 -4.88 2.48
N LEU A 58 -19.84 -5.54 1.36
CA LEU A 58 -19.56 -4.85 0.09
C LEU A 58 -20.79 -4.15 -0.52
N ASN A 59 -21.99 -4.68 -0.27
CA ASN A 59 -23.25 -4.09 -0.67
C ASN A 59 -23.57 -2.78 0.06
N GLU A 60 -22.85 -2.48 1.15
CA GLU A 60 -23.03 -1.26 1.95
C GLU A 60 -21.99 -0.18 1.61
N LEU A 61 -21.04 -0.47 0.71
CA LEU A 61 -19.99 0.46 0.31
C LEU A 61 -20.51 1.45 -0.75
N SER A 62 -21.18 2.51 -0.30
CA SER A 62 -21.65 3.61 -1.15
C SER A 62 -20.89 4.91 -0.84
N PHE A 63 -20.15 5.43 -1.81
CA PHE A 63 -19.42 6.69 -1.71
C PHE A 63 -20.15 7.77 -2.52
N GLU A 64 -21.14 8.43 -1.91
CA GLU A 64 -21.90 9.48 -2.57
C GLU A 64 -20.99 10.67 -2.93
N GLY A 65 -21.08 11.16 -4.16
CA GLY A 65 -20.23 12.24 -4.68
C GLY A 65 -18.83 11.81 -5.14
N LEU A 66 -18.44 10.53 -4.96
CA LEU A 66 -17.19 10.03 -5.54
C LEU A 66 -17.43 9.66 -7.02
N GLU A 67 -16.73 10.32 -7.91
CA GLU A 67 -16.88 10.18 -9.36
C GLU A 67 -15.56 9.83 -10.05
N VAL A 68 -14.42 10.27 -9.51
CA VAL A 68 -13.10 10.11 -10.16
C VAL A 68 -12.04 9.67 -9.17
N VAL A 69 -11.45 8.51 -9.46
CA VAL A 69 -10.31 7.94 -8.73
C VAL A 69 -9.13 7.76 -9.67
N ALA A 70 -7.90 7.80 -9.16
CA ALA A 70 -6.73 7.54 -9.99
C ALA A 70 -5.68 6.68 -9.31
N GLY A 71 -4.91 5.95 -10.11
CA GLY A 71 -3.85 5.07 -9.67
C GLY A 71 -2.49 5.49 -10.21
N LEU A 72 -1.46 5.30 -9.39
CA LEU A 72 -0.07 5.63 -9.69
C LEU A 72 0.81 4.39 -9.54
N ASP A 73 1.64 4.13 -10.55
CA ASP A 73 2.65 3.06 -10.55
C ASP A 73 3.87 3.47 -11.40
N ILE A 74 5.04 2.86 -11.12
CA ILE A 74 6.19 2.87 -12.03
C ILE A 74 6.55 1.43 -12.39
N SER A 75 6.42 1.11 -13.68
CA SER A 75 6.89 -0.15 -14.22
C SER A 75 8.34 0.00 -14.72
N PHE A 76 9.27 -0.77 -14.15
CA PHE A 76 10.68 -0.72 -14.51
C PHE A 76 11.01 -1.59 -15.73
N ARG A 77 12.01 -1.15 -16.52
CA ARG A 77 12.54 -1.87 -17.68
C ARG A 77 13.05 -3.26 -17.30
N ASP A 78 13.79 -3.32 -16.20
CA ASP A 78 14.42 -4.51 -15.67
C ASP A 78 14.66 -4.36 -14.16
N GLY A 79 15.38 -5.31 -13.55
CA GLY A 79 15.65 -5.33 -12.12
C GLY A 79 16.62 -4.25 -11.62
N SER A 80 17.23 -3.42 -12.49
CA SER A 80 18.07 -2.29 -12.05
C SER A 80 17.25 -1.20 -11.37
N GLY A 81 15.99 -1.02 -11.77
CA GLY A 81 15.14 0.07 -11.30
C GLY A 81 15.52 1.45 -11.86
N ASP A 82 16.51 1.56 -12.75
CA ASP A 82 17.06 2.83 -13.21
C ASP A 82 16.27 3.48 -14.34
N GLU A 83 15.58 2.68 -15.16
CA GLU A 83 14.67 3.17 -16.19
C GLU A 83 13.31 2.52 -16.03
N GLY A 84 12.26 3.31 -16.24
CA GLY A 84 10.90 2.83 -16.15
C GLY A 84 9.90 3.74 -16.84
N ILE A 85 8.63 3.40 -16.69
CA ILE A 85 7.50 4.17 -17.17
C ILE A 85 6.58 4.40 -15.99
N ALA A 86 6.45 5.66 -15.61
CA ALA A 86 5.49 6.10 -14.62
C ALA A 86 4.14 6.30 -15.29
N VAL A 87 3.07 5.86 -14.63
CA VAL A 87 1.70 5.92 -15.16
C VAL A 87 0.76 6.51 -14.13
N LEU A 88 -0.09 7.43 -14.58
CA LEU A 88 -1.29 7.91 -13.89
C LEU A 88 -2.50 7.38 -14.65
N ALA A 89 -3.22 6.43 -14.08
CA ALA A 89 -4.45 5.89 -14.64
C ALA A 89 -5.66 6.50 -13.92
N VAL A 90 -6.45 7.31 -14.62
CA VAL A 90 -7.65 7.97 -14.10
C VAL A 90 -8.89 7.21 -14.53
N LEU A 91 -9.72 6.83 -13.57
CA LEU A 91 -10.90 5.99 -13.77
C LEU A 91 -12.14 6.72 -13.23
N SER A 92 -13.28 6.45 -13.88
CA SER A 92 -14.59 6.82 -13.33
C SER A 92 -14.99 5.89 -12.19
N PHE A 93 -15.70 6.40 -11.20
CA PHE A 93 -16.32 5.67 -10.11
C PHE A 93 -17.85 5.81 -10.20
N PRO A 94 -18.65 4.77 -9.89
CA PRO A 94 -18.27 3.42 -9.43
C PRO A 94 -17.92 2.45 -10.57
N SER A 95 -17.97 2.88 -11.84
CA SER A 95 -17.86 1.95 -12.98
C SER A 95 -16.45 1.37 -13.20
N LEU A 96 -15.43 2.01 -12.61
CA LEU A 96 -14.00 1.69 -12.73
C LEU A 96 -13.50 1.64 -14.19
N LYS A 97 -14.20 2.33 -15.09
CA LYS A 97 -13.79 2.44 -16.49
C LYS A 97 -12.68 3.48 -16.64
N PRO A 98 -11.60 3.18 -17.37
CA PRO A 98 -10.57 4.16 -17.69
C PRO A 98 -11.18 5.39 -18.37
N HIS A 99 -10.87 6.57 -17.82
CA HIS A 99 -11.26 7.86 -18.38
C HIS A 99 -10.08 8.51 -19.09
N ARG A 100 -8.90 8.55 -18.44
CA ARG A 100 -7.70 9.17 -19.00
C ARG A 100 -6.46 8.51 -18.41
N THR A 101 -5.45 8.31 -19.24
CA THR A 101 -4.17 7.75 -18.80
C THR A 101 -3.04 8.64 -19.28
N LEU A 102 -2.16 9.04 -18.37
CA LEU A 102 -0.90 9.72 -18.69
C LEU A 102 0.25 8.80 -18.34
N SER A 103 1.31 8.85 -19.13
CA SER A 103 2.49 8.03 -18.90
C SER A 103 3.74 8.77 -19.30
N ARG A 104 4.84 8.54 -18.59
CA ARG A 104 6.12 9.17 -18.88
C ARG A 104 7.27 8.18 -18.68
N ARG A 105 8.17 8.12 -19.65
CA ARG A 105 9.46 7.45 -19.48
C ARG A 105 10.29 8.23 -18.47
N VAL A 106 10.88 7.51 -17.52
CA VAL A 106 11.69 8.07 -16.45
C VAL A 106 13.06 7.43 -16.40
N SER A 107 14.06 8.24 -16.08
CA SER A 107 15.41 7.81 -15.74
C SER A 107 15.68 8.21 -14.29
N LEU A 108 15.98 7.23 -13.46
CA LEU A 108 16.17 7.34 -12.02
C LEU A 108 17.62 7.04 -11.61
N SER A 109 18.52 6.89 -12.58
CA SER A 109 19.94 6.59 -12.34
C SER A 109 20.65 7.64 -11.50
N SER A 110 20.16 8.89 -11.50
CA SER A 110 20.71 9.99 -10.70
C SER A 110 20.26 9.99 -9.24
N THR A 111 19.19 9.27 -8.90
CA THR A 111 18.62 9.25 -7.54
C THR A 111 18.78 7.86 -6.95
N PRO A 112 19.62 7.61 -5.94
CA PRO A 112 19.94 6.26 -5.49
C PRO A 112 18.72 5.49 -4.94
N TYR A 113 18.70 4.17 -5.12
CA TYR A 113 17.74 3.30 -4.45
C TYR A 113 18.22 3.01 -3.02
N ILE A 114 17.50 3.54 -2.04
CA ILE A 114 17.74 3.29 -0.61
C ILE A 114 16.46 2.72 -0.03
N HIS A 115 16.57 1.57 0.65
CA HIS A 115 15.43 0.94 1.31
C HIS A 115 14.74 1.92 2.27
N SER A 116 13.40 1.99 2.23
CA SER A 116 12.57 2.97 2.98
C SER A 116 12.73 4.44 2.56
N TYR A 117 13.27 4.71 1.37
CA TYR A 117 13.33 6.06 0.76
C TYR A 117 12.85 6.08 -0.69
N LEU A 118 12.12 5.04 -1.11
CA LEU A 118 11.63 4.90 -2.48
C LEU A 118 10.77 6.10 -2.93
N SER A 119 10.04 6.73 -2.00
CA SER A 119 9.21 7.90 -2.30
C SER A 119 9.97 9.09 -2.93
N PHE A 120 11.27 9.23 -2.66
CA PHE A 120 12.11 10.26 -3.29
C PHE A 120 12.43 9.97 -4.76
N ARG A 121 12.28 8.71 -5.21
CA ARG A 121 12.40 8.32 -6.61
C ARG A 121 11.11 8.46 -7.39
N GLU A 122 9.96 8.59 -6.72
CA GLU A 122 8.64 8.43 -7.35
C GLU A 122 7.74 9.66 -7.21
N SER A 123 7.73 10.28 -6.02
CA SER A 123 6.70 11.26 -5.68
C SER A 123 6.69 12.47 -6.62
N ASP A 124 7.84 13.07 -6.95
CA ASP A 124 7.89 14.23 -7.85
C ASP A 124 7.47 13.89 -9.28
N ILE A 125 7.75 12.66 -9.73
CA ILE A 125 7.28 12.16 -11.02
C ILE A 125 5.76 12.05 -11.02
N TYR A 126 5.17 11.53 -9.95
CA TYR A 126 3.72 11.42 -9.82
C TYR A 126 3.04 12.80 -9.74
N ILE A 127 3.60 13.75 -8.98
CA ILE A 127 3.08 15.12 -8.92
C ILE A 127 3.09 15.77 -10.30
N ALA A 128 4.18 15.64 -11.06
CA ALA A 128 4.22 16.21 -12.40
C ALA A 128 3.24 15.56 -13.39
N LEU A 129 2.86 14.28 -13.23
CA LEU A 129 1.76 13.68 -14.00
C LEU A 129 0.40 14.26 -13.61
N LEU A 130 0.18 14.54 -12.32
CA LEU A 130 -1.05 15.19 -11.84
C LEU A 130 -1.16 16.64 -12.33
N ASP A 131 -0.05 17.38 -12.31
CA ASP A 131 -0.02 18.75 -12.82
C ASP A 131 -0.26 18.80 -14.34
N GLU A 132 0.30 17.83 -15.09
CA GLU A 132 0.00 17.68 -16.51
C GLU A 132 -1.48 17.37 -16.75
N LEU A 133 -2.09 16.48 -15.96
CA LEU A 133 -3.52 16.19 -16.03
C LEU A 133 -4.35 17.47 -15.86
N ARG A 134 -4.05 18.28 -14.85
CA ARG A 134 -4.74 19.55 -14.58
C ARG A 134 -4.53 20.55 -15.72
N ALA A 135 -3.28 20.75 -16.14
CA ALA A 135 -2.91 21.71 -17.18
C ALA A 135 -3.54 21.41 -18.54
N THR A 136 -3.87 20.13 -18.79
CA THR A 136 -4.48 19.67 -20.03
C THR A 136 -5.98 19.41 -19.89
N GLY A 137 -6.64 20.01 -18.89
CA GLY A 137 -8.10 19.95 -18.70
C GLY A 137 -8.64 18.56 -18.38
N GLY A 138 -7.85 17.72 -17.71
CA GLY A 138 -8.29 16.42 -17.21
C GLY A 138 -9.32 16.53 -16.08
N PRO A 139 -10.03 15.44 -15.78
CA PRO A 139 -11.01 15.42 -14.69
C PRO A 139 -10.34 15.63 -13.32
N GLU A 140 -11.08 16.21 -12.39
CA GLU A 140 -10.62 16.42 -11.02
C GLU A 140 -10.57 15.10 -10.26
N VAL A 141 -9.39 14.68 -9.84
CA VAL A 141 -9.18 13.43 -9.09
C VAL A 141 -9.52 13.65 -7.61
N GLN A 142 -10.40 12.83 -7.05
CA GLN A 142 -10.84 12.94 -5.66
C GLN A 142 -10.07 12.01 -4.71
N VAL A 143 -9.58 10.87 -5.22
CA VAL A 143 -8.75 9.92 -4.44
C VAL A 143 -7.64 9.34 -5.32
N LEU A 144 -6.44 9.30 -4.75
CA LEU A 144 -5.26 8.68 -5.35
C LEU A 144 -4.89 7.35 -4.67
N PHE A 145 -4.75 6.31 -5.47
CA PHE A 145 -4.19 5.02 -5.05
C PHE A 145 -2.75 4.92 -5.53
N VAL A 146 -1.82 4.65 -4.63
CA VAL A 146 -0.39 4.56 -4.92
C VAL A 146 0.07 3.12 -4.74
N ASP A 147 0.75 2.53 -5.73
CA ASP A 147 1.42 1.24 -5.57
C ASP A 147 2.60 1.39 -4.58
N GLY A 148 2.37 1.01 -3.33
CA GLY A 148 3.31 1.23 -2.24
C GLY A 148 2.60 1.50 -0.91
N ASN A 149 3.40 1.68 0.13
CA ASN A 149 2.88 1.95 1.47
C ASN A 149 2.60 3.45 1.69
N GLY A 150 1.70 3.74 2.63
CA GLY A 150 1.48 5.05 3.24
C GLY A 150 2.06 5.10 4.66
N ARG A 151 1.20 5.18 5.68
CA ARG A 151 1.55 5.22 7.11
C ARG A 151 2.27 3.94 7.57
N TRP A 152 2.05 2.81 6.91
CA TRP A 152 2.81 1.57 7.14
C TRP A 152 4.25 1.70 6.61
N HIS A 153 5.08 2.45 7.33
CA HIS A 153 6.45 2.79 6.96
C HIS A 153 7.26 3.05 8.24
N PRO A 154 8.58 2.77 8.30
CA PRO A 154 9.39 3.01 9.52
C PRO A 154 9.30 4.44 10.05
N ARG A 155 8.97 5.39 9.16
CA ARG A 155 8.83 6.80 9.47
C ARG A 155 7.42 7.37 9.23
N GLN A 156 6.40 6.52 9.08
CA GLN A 156 5.03 6.93 8.73
C GLN A 156 4.94 7.79 7.46
N ALA A 157 5.89 7.63 6.54
CA ALA A 157 6.13 8.51 5.39
C ALA A 157 6.42 7.71 4.12
N GLY A 158 5.57 6.70 3.86
CA GLY A 158 5.64 5.92 2.61
C GLY A 158 5.27 6.76 1.37
N SER A 159 5.34 6.13 0.19
CA SER A 159 5.08 6.80 -1.10
C SER A 159 3.70 7.48 -1.14
N ALA A 160 2.65 6.82 -0.62
CA ALA A 160 1.30 7.41 -0.58
C ALA A 160 1.19 8.66 0.32
N VAL A 161 1.97 8.71 1.41
CA VAL A 161 2.05 9.88 2.30
C VAL A 161 2.74 11.04 1.58
N ALA A 162 3.90 10.77 0.96
CA ALA A 162 4.66 11.78 0.24
C ALA A 162 3.82 12.40 -0.90
N VAL A 163 3.13 11.57 -1.69
CA VAL A 163 2.23 12.02 -2.75
C VAL A 163 1.06 12.81 -2.20
N GLY A 164 0.43 12.34 -1.11
CA GLY A 164 -0.74 12.99 -0.53
C GLY A 164 -0.42 14.38 0.02
N VAL A 165 0.66 14.49 0.81
CA VAL A 165 1.13 15.76 1.36
C VAL A 165 1.54 16.75 0.26
N LYS A 166 2.23 16.28 -0.80
CA LYS A 166 2.64 17.16 -1.91
C LYS A 166 1.48 17.61 -2.80
N SER A 167 0.49 16.74 -3.03
CA SER A 167 -0.65 17.04 -3.90
C SER A 167 -1.81 17.73 -3.18
N GLY A 168 -1.90 17.60 -1.85
CA GLY A 168 -3.05 17.99 -1.03
C GLY A 168 -4.26 17.04 -1.17
N LEU A 169 -4.14 15.97 -1.96
CA LEU A 169 -5.25 15.06 -2.26
C LEU A 169 -5.33 13.89 -1.27
N PRO A 170 -6.54 13.34 -1.05
CA PRO A 170 -6.72 12.07 -0.35
C PRO A 170 -5.94 10.93 -1.02
N THR A 171 -5.10 10.21 -0.25
CA THR A 171 -4.28 9.11 -0.79
C THR A 171 -4.40 7.82 0.01
N VAL A 172 -4.37 6.70 -0.72
CA VAL A 172 -4.36 5.33 -0.20
C VAL A 172 -3.12 4.61 -0.72
N GLY A 173 -2.32 4.04 0.19
CA GLY A 173 -1.23 3.14 -0.17
C GLY A 173 -1.73 1.71 -0.35
N ILE A 174 -1.42 1.11 -1.49
CA ILE A 174 -1.72 -0.28 -1.84
C ILE A 174 -0.42 -1.04 -2.07
N ALA A 175 -0.02 -1.89 -1.13
CA ALA A 175 1.12 -2.77 -1.31
C ALA A 175 0.68 -4.21 -1.63
N LYS A 176 1.31 -4.80 -2.65
CA LYS A 176 1.06 -6.20 -3.08
C LYS A 176 1.66 -7.23 -2.12
N GLU A 177 2.66 -6.80 -1.34
CA GLU A 177 3.44 -7.60 -0.39
C GLU A 177 3.57 -6.93 0.98
N TYR A 178 3.76 -7.75 2.01
CA TYR A 178 3.96 -7.27 3.37
C TYR A 178 5.41 -6.81 3.55
N HIS A 179 5.58 -5.60 4.07
CA HIS A 179 6.89 -5.07 4.45
C HIS A 179 7.01 -5.09 5.98
N PRO A 180 7.79 -6.02 6.57
CA PRO A 180 7.93 -6.12 8.01
C PRO A 180 8.54 -4.85 8.59
N LEU A 181 7.90 -4.30 9.63
CA LEU A 181 8.44 -3.21 10.45
C LEU A 181 8.87 -3.68 11.84
N HIS A 182 8.40 -4.87 12.25
CA HIS A 182 8.74 -5.49 13.51
C HIS A 182 10.06 -6.26 13.34
N ALA A 183 10.98 -6.10 14.30
CA ALA A 183 12.21 -6.88 14.30
C ALA A 183 11.87 -8.37 14.37
N SER A 184 12.56 -9.21 13.59
CA SER A 184 12.51 -10.65 13.82
C SER A 184 13.04 -10.91 15.23
N ALA A 185 12.23 -11.47 16.11
CA ALA A 185 12.74 -12.04 17.35
C ALA A 185 13.88 -12.99 16.96
N SER A 186 15.03 -12.91 17.63
CA SER A 186 16.12 -13.86 17.41
C SER A 186 15.58 -15.26 17.70
N GLU A 187 15.30 -16.04 16.66
CA GLU A 187 14.83 -17.42 16.84
C GLU A 187 15.97 -18.25 17.42
N THR A 188 15.79 -18.72 18.66
CA THR A 188 16.36 -20.02 19.05
C THR A 188 15.63 -21.07 18.19
N PRO A 189 16.31 -21.90 17.40
CA PRO A 189 15.63 -22.76 16.44
C PRO A 189 14.85 -23.85 17.18
N ALA A 190 13.53 -23.73 17.22
CA ALA A 190 12.64 -24.84 17.55
C ALA A 190 12.48 -25.71 16.30
N ASN A 191 12.98 -26.93 16.39
CA ASN A 191 12.95 -27.94 15.33
C ASN A 191 11.50 -28.27 14.95
N PRO A 192 11.06 -28.16 13.69
CA PRO A 192 9.68 -28.48 13.35
C PRO A 192 9.49 -30.01 13.34
N ALA A 193 8.71 -30.51 14.30
CA ALA A 193 8.18 -31.86 14.23
C ALA A 193 7.16 -31.93 13.07
N ASN A 194 7.37 -32.91 12.19
CA ASN A 194 6.52 -33.19 11.05
C ASN A 194 5.25 -33.90 11.57
N ASP A 195 4.22 -33.15 11.96
CA ASP A 195 2.89 -33.71 12.28
C ASP A 195 1.95 -33.52 11.09
N ASN A 196 1.61 -34.64 10.46
CA ASN A 196 0.74 -34.72 9.29
C ASN A 196 -0.69 -35.05 9.75
N SER A 197 -1.21 -34.27 10.71
CA SER A 197 -2.57 -34.40 11.22
C SER A 197 -3.45 -33.25 10.72
N SER A 198 -4.69 -33.57 10.35
CA SER A 198 -5.73 -32.66 9.85
C SER A 198 -6.27 -31.75 10.97
N ARG A 199 -5.39 -30.98 11.61
CA ARG A 199 -5.73 -29.87 12.50
C ARG A 199 -5.82 -28.56 11.68
N PRO A 200 -6.67 -27.60 12.08
CA PRO A 200 -6.60 -26.25 11.54
C PRO A 200 -5.17 -25.74 11.70
N ALA A 201 -4.60 -25.14 10.65
CA ALA A 201 -3.25 -24.60 10.70
C ALA A 201 -3.12 -23.66 11.91
N GLU A 202 -2.13 -23.94 12.76
CA GLU A 202 -1.86 -23.14 13.96
C GLU A 202 -1.52 -21.69 13.57
N PHE A 203 -2.07 -20.72 14.28
CA PHE A 203 -1.83 -19.30 14.02
C PHE A 203 -0.38 -18.94 14.39
N PRO A 204 0.41 -18.36 13.47
CA PRO A 204 1.81 -18.04 13.77
C PRO A 204 1.91 -16.82 14.68
N SER A 205 2.47 -17.00 15.88
CA SER A 205 2.66 -15.91 16.86
C SER A 205 3.59 -14.80 16.35
N ASP A 206 4.48 -15.11 15.41
CA ASP A 206 5.43 -14.19 14.79
C ASP A 206 4.89 -13.54 13.51
N TYR A 207 3.57 -13.53 13.26
CA TYR A 207 2.98 -13.13 11.96
C TYR A 207 3.43 -11.77 11.40
N LEU A 208 3.91 -10.86 12.24
CA LEU A 208 4.42 -9.53 11.85
C LEU A 208 5.91 -9.53 11.44
N SER A 209 6.64 -10.64 11.60
CA SER A 209 8.09 -10.76 11.39
C SER A 209 8.49 -10.80 9.91
N SER A 210 7.63 -11.36 9.06
CA SER A 210 7.97 -11.68 7.68
C SER A 210 6.73 -11.78 6.80
N GLN A 211 6.91 -11.56 5.50
CA GLN A 211 5.84 -11.74 4.51
C GLN A 211 5.29 -13.18 4.51
N LYS A 212 6.16 -14.17 4.73
CA LYS A 212 5.75 -15.58 4.79
C LYS A 212 4.85 -15.84 5.99
N SER A 213 5.22 -15.36 7.18
CA SER A 213 4.41 -15.54 8.39
C SER A 213 3.09 -14.76 8.31
N MET A 214 3.12 -13.52 7.81
CA MET A 214 1.92 -12.72 7.57
C MET A 214 0.92 -13.41 6.63
N ARG A 215 1.40 -14.02 5.54
CA ARG A 215 0.53 -14.77 4.61
C ARG A 215 -0.12 -15.98 5.29
N LYS A 216 0.64 -16.74 6.09
CA LYS A 216 0.09 -17.88 6.86
C LYS A 216 -1.00 -17.42 7.83
N ALA A 217 -0.76 -16.33 8.57
CA ALA A 217 -1.76 -15.73 9.45
C ALA A 217 -3.03 -15.34 8.68
N CYS A 218 -2.90 -14.63 7.55
CA CYS A 218 -4.04 -14.25 6.73
C CYS A 218 -4.81 -15.47 6.20
N HIS A 219 -4.12 -16.56 5.84
CA HIS A 219 -4.77 -17.80 5.40
C HIS A 219 -5.53 -18.52 6.53
N ALA A 220 -5.08 -18.39 7.77
CA ALA A 220 -5.77 -18.92 8.94
C ALA A 220 -6.96 -18.04 9.35
N LEU A 221 -6.84 -16.71 9.20
CA LEU A 221 -7.84 -15.75 9.67
C LEU A 221 -8.94 -15.40 8.65
N PHE A 222 -8.59 -15.25 7.37
CA PHE A 222 -9.51 -14.74 6.37
C PHE A 222 -10.25 -15.85 5.65
N GLN A 223 -11.57 -15.71 5.58
CA GLN A 223 -12.48 -16.67 4.97
C GLN A 223 -13.24 -16.08 3.78
N HIS A 224 -13.52 -14.78 3.83
CA HIS A 224 -14.35 -14.08 2.87
C HIS A 224 -13.69 -12.80 2.36
N ARG A 225 -14.03 -12.42 1.13
CA ARG A 225 -13.71 -11.08 0.61
C ARG A 225 -14.26 -10.03 1.57
N GLY A 226 -13.44 -9.02 1.87
CA GLY A 226 -13.79 -7.98 2.84
C GLY A 226 -13.29 -8.27 4.26
N ASP A 227 -12.75 -9.46 4.52
CA ASP A 227 -12.06 -9.75 5.78
C ASP A 227 -10.73 -8.99 5.83
N TRP A 228 -10.46 -8.34 6.96
CA TRP A 228 -9.21 -7.63 7.21
C TRP A 228 -8.82 -7.65 8.69
N THR A 229 -7.52 -7.48 8.93
CA THR A 229 -6.97 -7.24 10.27
C THR A 229 -6.08 -6.01 10.24
N GLY A 230 -6.13 -5.24 11.32
CA GLY A 230 -5.24 -4.10 11.50
C GLY A 230 -3.79 -4.52 11.75
N LEU A 231 -2.84 -3.73 11.24
CA LEU A 231 -1.41 -3.87 11.45
C LEU A 231 -0.96 -2.87 12.49
N ARG A 232 -0.52 -3.38 13.65
CA ARG A 232 -0.07 -2.54 14.77
C ARG A 232 1.32 -1.96 14.49
N PRO A 233 1.58 -0.72 14.93
CA PRO A 233 2.90 -0.10 14.80
C PRO A 233 3.99 -0.94 15.47
N PRO A 234 5.25 -0.90 14.97
CA PRO A 234 6.40 -1.46 15.68
C PRO A 234 6.65 -0.71 16.99
N GLU A 235 7.17 -1.38 18.03
CA GLU A 235 7.63 -0.73 19.27
C GLU A 235 9.12 -0.35 19.11
N PRO A 236 9.55 0.89 19.42
CA PRO A 236 8.82 1.98 20.11
C PRO A 236 8.06 2.97 19.18
N GLY A 237 7.84 2.64 17.90
CA GLY A 237 7.16 3.49 16.92
C GLY A 237 7.92 3.71 15.61
N GLY A 238 8.90 2.86 15.28
CA GLY A 238 9.78 3.04 14.13
C GLY A 238 10.86 4.11 14.35
N ASP A 239 11.53 4.57 13.28
CA ASP A 239 12.60 5.58 13.34
C ASP A 239 12.07 7.03 13.45
N ALA A 240 10.76 7.22 13.26
CA ALA A 240 10.09 8.50 13.43
C ALA A 240 9.70 8.68 14.89
N THR A 241 10.60 9.33 15.64
CA THR A 241 10.42 9.86 17.01
C THR A 241 10.00 8.83 18.06
N PRO A 242 10.71 8.71 19.20
CA PRO A 242 10.15 8.03 20.36
C PRO A 242 8.78 8.63 20.68
N ARG A 243 7.77 7.80 20.97
CA ARG A 243 6.54 8.29 21.61
C ARG A 243 6.93 9.22 22.77
N PRO A 244 6.30 10.39 22.95
CA PRO A 244 6.51 11.16 24.17
C PRO A 244 6.31 10.23 25.37
N SER A 245 7.23 10.31 26.34
CA SER A 245 7.32 9.35 27.44
C SER A 245 5.96 9.14 28.08
N ALA A 246 5.66 7.87 28.36
CA ALA A 246 4.45 7.39 29.02
C ALA A 246 4.28 8.01 30.42
N ASN A 247 3.83 9.27 30.48
CA ASN A 247 3.32 9.91 31.68
C ASN A 247 1.78 9.97 31.71
N SER A 248 1.11 9.40 30.71
CA SER A 248 -0.28 8.97 30.86
C SER A 248 -0.27 7.48 31.16
N SER A 249 -0.84 7.11 32.31
CA SER A 249 -1.11 5.74 32.75
C SER A 249 -1.24 4.73 31.61
N ALA A 250 -0.62 3.56 31.78
CA ALA A 250 -0.63 2.41 30.87
C ALA A 250 -2.03 1.81 30.54
N SER A 251 -3.11 2.54 30.83
CA SER A 251 -4.51 2.13 30.82
C SER A 251 -5.39 2.81 29.74
N SER A 252 -4.83 3.52 28.76
CA SER A 252 -5.64 4.01 27.62
C SER A 252 -4.96 3.85 26.26
N ARG A 253 -4.36 2.68 26.00
CA ARG A 253 -4.05 2.30 24.62
C ARG A 253 -5.38 2.23 23.87
N ARG A 254 -5.60 3.07 22.86
CA ARG A 254 -6.73 2.84 21.94
C ARG A 254 -6.46 1.48 21.30
N GLU A 255 -7.36 0.52 21.50
CA GLU A 255 -7.22 -0.85 20.98
C GLU A 255 -7.07 -0.88 19.43
N ASP A 256 -7.35 0.26 18.77
CA ASP A 256 -7.45 0.44 17.31
C ASP A 256 -6.40 1.37 16.66
N ASP A 257 -5.26 1.71 17.30
CA ASP A 257 -4.19 2.48 16.63
C ASP A 257 -3.40 1.62 15.63
N TYR A 258 -3.99 1.42 14.45
CA TYR A 258 -3.42 0.67 13.35
C TYR A 258 -2.78 1.59 12.29
N TRP A 259 -1.62 1.20 11.78
CA TRP A 259 -0.90 1.95 10.72
C TRP A 259 -1.21 1.45 9.31
N GLY A 260 -1.80 0.26 9.22
CA GLY A 260 -2.20 -0.37 7.97
C GLY A 260 -3.15 -1.53 8.25
N ALA A 261 -3.56 -2.23 7.21
CA ALA A 261 -4.39 -3.42 7.29
C ALA A 261 -3.90 -4.46 6.28
N ALA A 262 -3.94 -5.73 6.66
CA ALA A 262 -3.95 -6.83 5.70
C ALA A 262 -5.41 -7.07 5.30
N LEU A 263 -5.69 -7.11 3.99
CA LEU A 263 -7.05 -7.13 3.44
C LEU A 263 -7.18 -8.24 2.40
N LEU A 264 -8.18 -9.10 2.56
CA LEU A 264 -8.61 -10.02 1.52
C LEU A 264 -9.59 -9.33 0.57
N SER A 265 -9.04 -8.67 -0.45
CA SER A 265 -9.81 -7.84 -1.40
C SER A 265 -10.36 -8.61 -2.60
N SER A 266 -9.79 -9.76 -2.94
CA SER A 266 -10.08 -10.44 -4.21
C SER A 266 -11.51 -11.01 -4.26
N PRO A 267 -12.22 -10.89 -5.40
CA PRO A 267 -13.50 -11.58 -5.60
C PRO A 267 -13.33 -13.05 -5.98
N SER A 268 -12.12 -13.48 -6.33
CA SER A 268 -11.87 -14.90 -6.59
C SER A 268 -11.90 -15.70 -5.28
N ARG A 269 -12.78 -16.71 -5.21
CA ARG A 269 -12.89 -17.62 -4.05
C ARG A 269 -11.62 -18.43 -3.80
N SER A 270 -10.77 -18.62 -4.82
CA SER A 270 -9.51 -19.35 -4.69
C SER A 270 -8.34 -18.43 -4.27
N ALA A 271 -8.49 -17.11 -4.40
CA ALA A 271 -7.46 -16.18 -4.00
C ALA A 271 -7.46 -16.03 -2.48
N ARG A 272 -6.34 -16.42 -1.86
CA ARG A 272 -6.13 -16.31 -0.41
C ARG A 272 -5.09 -15.27 -0.01
N ASN A 273 -4.36 -14.73 -0.99
CA ASN A 273 -3.30 -13.78 -0.70
C ASN A 273 -3.87 -12.37 -0.51
N PRO A 274 -3.58 -11.71 0.64
CA PRO A 274 -4.07 -10.37 0.89
C PRO A 274 -3.34 -9.33 0.02
N ILE A 275 -3.86 -8.11 0.09
CA ILE A 275 -3.11 -6.87 -0.16
C ILE A 275 -2.92 -6.14 1.18
N PHE A 276 -2.02 -5.17 1.20
CA PHE A 276 -1.74 -4.37 2.38
C PHE A 276 -2.14 -2.92 2.10
N VAL A 277 -3.09 -2.43 2.88
CA VAL A 277 -3.67 -1.09 2.71
C VAL A 277 -3.17 -0.21 3.84
N SER A 278 -2.77 1.02 3.54
CA SER A 278 -2.40 1.99 4.58
C SER A 278 -2.78 3.42 4.18
N PRO A 279 -3.22 4.26 5.15
CA PRO A 279 -3.50 5.67 4.90
C PRO A 279 -2.29 6.40 4.32
N GLY A 280 -2.49 7.19 3.29
CA GLY A 280 -1.50 8.15 2.81
C GLY A 280 -1.75 9.52 3.42
N HIS A 281 -2.90 10.12 3.10
CA HIS A 281 -3.27 11.48 3.52
C HIS A 281 -4.79 11.66 3.48
N ARG A 282 -5.34 12.38 4.47
CA ARG A 282 -6.74 12.84 4.57
C ARG A 282 -7.83 11.75 4.61
N LEU A 283 -7.43 10.50 4.85
CA LEU A 283 -8.33 9.35 4.95
C LEU A 283 -7.98 8.53 6.20
N SER A 284 -9.01 8.04 6.87
CA SER A 284 -8.87 7.05 7.93
C SER A 284 -8.50 5.67 7.35
N LEU A 285 -7.91 4.80 8.17
CA LEU A 285 -7.59 3.42 7.75
C LEU A 285 -8.84 2.68 7.29
N GLN A 286 -9.96 2.83 8.00
CA GLN A 286 -11.20 2.15 7.64
C GLN A 286 -11.70 2.62 6.27
N THR A 287 -11.67 3.92 6.01
CA THR A 287 -12.04 4.49 4.71
C THR A 287 -11.11 4.00 3.60
N CYS A 288 -9.80 3.90 3.85
CA CYS A 288 -8.87 3.31 2.90
C CYS A 288 -9.22 1.84 2.56
N VAL A 289 -9.58 1.03 3.56
CA VAL A 289 -10.00 -0.37 3.35
C VAL A 289 -11.28 -0.43 2.50
N LYS A 290 -12.29 0.38 2.83
CA LYS A 290 -13.54 0.48 2.07
C LYS A 290 -13.32 0.91 0.63
N LEU A 291 -12.51 1.95 0.41
CA LEU A 291 -12.14 2.44 -0.92
C LEU A 291 -11.39 1.38 -1.72
N ALA A 292 -10.44 0.67 -1.10
CA ALA A 292 -9.72 -0.43 -1.75
C ALA A 292 -10.67 -1.55 -2.17
N LEU A 293 -11.64 -1.94 -1.33
CA LEU A 293 -12.65 -2.93 -1.67
C LEU A 293 -13.57 -2.47 -2.80
N ALA A 294 -14.11 -1.25 -2.70
CA ALA A 294 -15.02 -0.67 -3.69
C ALA A 294 -14.35 -0.48 -5.05
N CYS A 295 -13.03 -0.22 -5.06
CA CYS A 295 -12.24 -0.10 -6.28
C CYS A 295 -11.63 -1.43 -6.74
N THR A 296 -11.87 -2.56 -6.07
CA THR A 296 -11.38 -3.87 -6.56
C THR A 296 -12.43 -4.51 -7.47
N GLY A 297 -12.13 -4.53 -8.77
CA GLY A 297 -12.92 -5.20 -9.81
C GLY A 297 -12.41 -6.62 -10.06
N GLU A 298 -11.34 -6.75 -10.84
CA GLU A 298 -10.70 -8.02 -11.19
C GLU A 298 -9.43 -8.29 -10.37
N GLY A 299 -9.21 -9.53 -9.95
CA GLY A 299 -8.00 -9.92 -9.22
C GLY A 299 -8.01 -9.45 -7.75
N LYS A 300 -6.86 -9.07 -7.19
CA LYS A 300 -6.76 -8.63 -5.78
C LYS A 300 -6.38 -7.16 -5.62
N VAL A 301 -5.86 -6.52 -6.65
CA VAL A 301 -5.37 -5.14 -6.58
C VAL A 301 -6.50 -4.22 -7.05
N PRO A 302 -6.76 -3.09 -6.37
CA PRO A 302 -7.73 -2.10 -6.84
C PRO A 302 -7.45 -1.66 -8.27
N GLU A 303 -8.51 -1.49 -9.06
CA GLU A 303 -8.48 -1.14 -10.48
C GLU A 303 -7.58 0.05 -10.79
N PRO A 304 -7.57 1.16 -10.02
CA PRO A 304 -6.69 2.28 -10.36
C PRO A 304 -5.20 1.87 -10.43
N VAL A 305 -4.71 1.14 -9.42
CA VAL A 305 -3.32 0.63 -9.39
C VAL A 305 -3.12 -0.47 -10.42
N ARG A 306 -4.10 -1.36 -10.58
CA ARG A 306 -4.04 -2.44 -11.58
C ARG A 306 -3.91 -1.91 -13.00
N GLN A 307 -4.69 -0.88 -13.36
CA GLN A 307 -4.63 -0.24 -14.68
C GLN A 307 -3.29 0.47 -14.89
N ALA A 308 -2.77 1.16 -13.87
CA ALA A 308 -1.45 1.79 -13.94
C ALA A 308 -0.33 0.75 -14.20
N ASP A 309 -0.34 -0.36 -13.47
CA ASP A 309 0.63 -1.48 -13.64
C ASP A 309 0.49 -2.17 -15.00
N LEU A 310 -0.74 -2.42 -15.48
CA LEU A 310 -0.97 -3.04 -16.79
C LEU A 310 -0.46 -2.17 -17.94
N VAL A 311 -0.81 -0.88 -17.92
CA VAL A 311 -0.36 0.09 -18.94
C VAL A 311 1.16 0.26 -18.87
N GLY A 312 1.72 0.41 -17.67
CA GLY A 312 3.16 0.57 -17.47
C GLY A 312 3.94 -0.60 -18.04
N ARG A 313 3.54 -1.84 -17.72
CA ARG A 313 4.19 -3.05 -18.25
C ARG A 313 4.06 -3.20 -19.75
N GLU A 314 2.92 -2.81 -20.33
CA GLU A 314 2.74 -2.85 -21.78
C GLU A 314 3.65 -1.84 -22.47
N LEU A 315 3.70 -0.60 -21.99
CA LEU A 315 4.57 0.42 -22.55
C LEU A 315 6.05 0.07 -22.38
N VAL A 316 6.44 -0.59 -21.28
CA VAL A 316 7.82 -1.10 -21.10
C VAL A 316 8.15 -2.13 -22.17
N ARG A 317 7.26 -3.09 -22.45
CA ARG A 317 7.46 -4.10 -23.51
C ARG A 317 7.61 -3.46 -24.90
N GLN A 318 6.82 -2.42 -25.18
CA GLN A 318 6.88 -1.70 -26.45
C GLN A 318 8.16 -0.85 -26.59
N THR A 319 8.57 -0.19 -25.50
CA THR A 319 9.72 0.73 -25.49
C THR A 319 11.05 -0.01 -25.48
N TRP A 320 11.12 -1.15 -24.76
CA TRP A 320 12.30 -2.03 -24.71
C TRP A 320 11.92 -3.48 -25.04
N PRO A 321 11.72 -3.81 -26.33
CA PRO A 321 11.47 -5.17 -26.75
C PRO A 321 12.62 -6.09 -26.33
N LYS A 322 12.31 -7.26 -25.77
CA LYS A 322 13.33 -8.28 -25.52
C LYS A 322 13.89 -8.73 -26.87
N GLN A 323 15.20 -8.62 -27.07
CA GLN A 323 15.84 -9.24 -28.23
C GLN A 323 15.61 -10.75 -28.15
N THR A 324 14.78 -11.29 -29.05
CA THR A 324 14.71 -12.73 -29.27
C THR A 324 16.06 -13.18 -29.79
N ALA A 325 16.80 -13.95 -28.99
CA ALA A 325 17.95 -14.68 -29.48
C ALA A 325 17.50 -15.54 -30.67
N GLN A 326 17.89 -15.14 -31.87
CA GLN A 326 17.87 -16.04 -33.02
C GLN A 326 18.73 -17.24 -32.60
N LYS A 327 18.10 -18.40 -32.44
CA LYS A 327 18.80 -19.67 -32.58
C LYS A 327 19.22 -19.75 -34.04
N GLU A 328 20.33 -19.10 -34.39
CA GLU A 328 21.04 -19.41 -35.62
C GLU A 328 21.40 -20.89 -35.54
N GLY A 329 20.86 -21.65 -36.50
CA GLY A 329 21.13 -23.06 -36.65
C GLY A 329 22.63 -23.27 -36.72
N ARG A 330 23.12 -24.18 -35.88
CA ARG A 330 24.47 -24.72 -36.05
C ARG A 330 24.53 -25.36 -37.46
N PRO A 331 25.52 -24.97 -38.29
CA PRO A 331 25.69 -25.51 -39.64
C PRO A 331 25.97 -27.02 -39.64
#